data_AF-A0A235HMV2-F1
#
_entry.id   AF-A0A235HMV2-F1
#
_cell.length_a   1.000
_cell.length_b   1.000
_cell.length_c   1.000
_cell.angle_alpha   90.00
_cell.angle_beta   90.00
_cell.angle_gamma   90.00
#
_symmetry.space_group_name_H-M   'P 1'
#
loop_
_entity.id
_entity.type
_entity.pdbx_description
1 polymer ?
#
loop_
_entity_poly.entity_id
_entity_poly.type
_entity_poly.pdbx_seq_one_letter_code
_entity_poly.pdbx_strand_id
1 'polypeptide(L)' 'MDSPVVLINVFSVRRGLEDEFLRKWNQTAQLMKNEPGFIDTKLHRSLDPTERFQFINIAKWSSKEA' A
#
# COMPACT_ATOMS: atom_id res chain seq x y z
N MET A 1 -19.39 6.98 -15.94
CA MET A 1 -18.96 7.77 -14.78
C MET A 1 -17.95 6.91 -14.06
N ASP A 2 -16.70 7.31 -14.10
CA ASP A 2 -15.66 6.65 -13.32
C ASP A 2 -15.95 6.87 -11.83
N SER A 3 -16.00 5.78 -11.07
CA SER A 3 -16.32 5.79 -9.64
C SER A 3 -15.05 5.51 -8.85
N PRO A 4 -14.70 6.33 -7.85
CA PRO A 4 -13.51 6.10 -7.04
C PRO A 4 -13.51 4.71 -6.41
N VAL A 5 -12.34 4.07 -6.41
CA VAL A 5 -12.13 2.74 -5.83
C VAL A 5 -11.08 2.78 -4.73
N VAL A 6 -11.10 1.75 -3.89
CA VAL A 6 -10.10 1.55 -2.84
C VAL A 6 -9.43 0.20 -3.05
N LEU A 7 -8.11 0.23 -3.27
CA LEU A 7 -7.26 -0.95 -3.30
C LEU A 7 -6.75 -1.24 -1.89
N ILE A 8 -7.00 -2.46 -1.41
CA ILE A 8 -6.48 -2.96 -0.13
C ILE A 8 -5.51 -4.10 -0.41
N ASN A 9 -4.22 -3.87 -0.14
CA ASN A 9 -3.20 -4.91 -0.20
C ASN A 9 -2.81 -5.34 1.21
N VAL A 10 -2.95 -6.64 1.49
CA VAL A 10 -2.57 -7.25 2.77
C VAL A 10 -1.26 -8.00 2.57
N PHE A 11 -0.20 -7.57 3.26
CA PHE A 11 1.13 -8.13 3.07
C PHE A 11 1.51 -9.08 4.20
N SER A 12 1.96 -10.29 3.82
CA SER A 12 2.67 -11.22 4.70
C SER A 12 4.16 -11.08 4.43
N VAL A 13 4.88 -10.36 5.28
CA VAL A 13 6.33 -10.12 5.15
C VAL A 13 7.08 -11.15 5.98
N ARG A 14 8.19 -11.68 5.44
CA ARG A 14 9.04 -12.62 6.19
C ARG A 14 9.77 -11.86 7.31
N ARG A 15 9.92 -12.51 8.46
CA ARG A 15 10.64 -11.92 9.60
C ARG A 15 12.05 -11.49 9.20
N GLY A 16 12.44 -10.28 9.60
CA GLY A 16 13.73 -9.68 9.29
C GLY A 16 13.79 -8.93 7.95
N LEU A 17 12.71 -8.96 7.14
CA LEU A 17 12.62 -8.23 5.86
C LEU A 17 11.72 -6.99 5.94
N GLU A 18 11.26 -6.61 7.12
CA GLU A 18 10.31 -5.51 7.32
C GLU A 18 10.88 -4.17 6.85
N ASP A 19 12.16 -3.88 7.14
CA ASP A 19 12.80 -2.64 6.71
C ASP A 19 13.01 -2.57 5.21
N GLU A 20 13.34 -3.70 4.58
CA GLU A 20 13.44 -3.79 3.12
C GLU A 20 12.07 -3.59 2.46
N PHE A 21 11.04 -4.22 3.01
CA PHE A 21 9.67 -4.03 2.58
C PHE A 21 9.26 -2.56 2.67
N LEU A 22 9.51 -1.89 3.79
CA LEU A 22 9.20 -0.47 3.97
C LEU A 22 9.95 0.41 2.96
N ARG A 23 11.23 0.16 2.70
CA ARG A 23 11.99 0.90 1.66
C ARG A 23 11.37 0.71 0.28
N LYS A 24 11.08 -0.52 -0.12
CA LYS A 24 10.49 -0.84 -1.42
C LYS A 24 9.09 -0.24 -1.57
N TRP A 25 8.24 -0.39 -0.55
CA TRP A 25 6.90 0.20 -0.55
C TRP A 25 6.96 1.72 -0.69
N ASN A 26 7.86 2.39 0.03
CA ASN A 26 8.04 3.84 -0.09
C ASN A 26 8.48 4.24 -1.50
N GLN A 27 9.41 3.52 -2.12
CA GLN A 27 9.83 3.77 -3.51
C GLN A 27 8.65 3.61 -4.48
N THR A 28 7.89 2.52 -4.36
CA THR A 28 6.69 2.30 -5.18
C THR A 28 5.64 3.39 -4.97
N ALA A 29 5.41 3.82 -3.72
CA ALA A 29 4.48 4.90 -3.41
C ALA A 29 4.89 6.24 -4.04
N GLN A 30 6.19 6.54 -4.14
CA GLN A 30 6.66 7.75 -4.85
C GLN A 30 6.43 7.67 -6.37
N LEU A 31 6.52 6.48 -6.96
CA LEU A 31 6.19 6.29 -8.38
C LEU A 31 4.69 6.43 -8.60
N MET A 32 3.87 5.73 -7.81
CA MET A 32 2.40 5.75 -7.91
C MET A 32 1.80 7.15 -7.78
N LYS A 33 2.41 8.03 -6.97
CA LYS A 33 1.95 9.43 -6.81
C LYS A 33 1.90 10.23 -8.12
N ASN A 34 2.66 9.82 -9.13
CA ASN A 34 2.71 10.51 -10.41
C ASN A 34 1.80 9.86 -11.47
N GLU A 35 1.13 8.76 -11.14
CA GLU A 35 0.23 8.07 -12.08
C GLU A 35 -1.11 8.81 -12.21
N PRO A 36 -1.67 8.92 -13.42
CA PRO A 36 -3.01 9.47 -13.62
C PRO A 36 -4.05 8.71 -12.80
N GLY A 37 -4.90 9.44 -12.08
CA GLY A 37 -5.98 8.86 -11.28
C GLY A 37 -5.58 8.39 -9.88
N PHE A 38 -4.29 8.45 -9.51
CA PHE A 38 -3.87 8.25 -8.13
C PHE A 38 -4.41 9.38 -7.23
N ILE A 39 -4.99 9.01 -6.09
CA ILE A 39 -5.50 9.99 -5.11
C ILE A 39 -4.64 10.02 -3.85
N ASP A 40 -4.47 8.88 -3.17
CA ASP A 40 -3.69 8.77 -1.93
C ASP A 40 -3.34 7.30 -1.64
N THR A 41 -2.30 7.08 -0.84
CA THR A 41 -2.00 5.76 -0.27
C THR A 41 -1.45 5.84 1.14
N LYS A 42 -1.88 4.92 2.01
CA LYS A 42 -1.43 4.80 3.39
C LYS A 42 -1.07 3.36 3.73
N LEU A 43 0.16 3.15 4.18
CA LEU A 43 0.60 1.90 4.75
C LEU A 43 0.35 1.90 6.26
N HIS A 44 -0.46 0.96 6.72
CA HIS A 44 -0.70 0.70 8.12
C HIS A 44 0.23 -0.43 8.56
N ARG A 45 0.78 -0.31 9.77
CA ARG A 45 1.57 -1.35 10.42
C ARG A 45 0.83 -1.84 11.66
N SER A 46 0.76 -3.17 11.83
CA SER A 46 0.26 -3.79 13.06
C SER A 46 1.06 -3.30 14.26
N LEU A 47 0.39 -3.07 15.38
CA LEU A 47 1.04 -2.81 16.66
C LEU A 47 1.63 -4.08 17.27
N ASP A 48 1.07 -5.24 16.93
CA ASP A 48 1.62 -6.55 17.29
C ASP A 48 2.61 -7.01 16.19
N PRO A 49 3.93 -7.09 16.50
CA PRO A 49 4.96 -7.50 15.55
C PRO A 49 4.99 -9.02 15.29
N THR A 50 4.12 -9.80 15.93
CA THR A 50 4.00 -11.26 15.74
C THR A 50 2.90 -11.63 14.75
N GLU A 51 2.04 -10.67 14.39
CA GLU A 51 0.96 -10.88 13.44
C GLU A 51 1.45 -11.31 12.06
N ARG A 52 0.68 -12.17 11.40
CA ARG A 52 1.00 -12.67 10.06
C ARG A 52 0.96 -11.56 9.01
N PHE A 53 -0.03 -10.67 9.15
CA PHE A 53 -0.27 -9.56 8.24
C PHE A 53 0.12 -8.24 8.88
N GLN A 54 1.43 -8.03 9.01
CA GLN A 54 1.94 -6.84 9.70
C GLN A 54 1.68 -5.54 8.94
N PHE A 55 1.41 -5.59 7.64
CA PHE A 55 1.25 -4.38 6.83
C PHE A 55 0.00 -4.45 5.95
N ILE A 56 -0.77 -3.36 5.96
CA ILE A 56 -1.96 -3.19 5.13
C ILE A 56 -1.85 -1.85 4.40
N ASN A 57 -1.78 -1.90 3.07
CA ASN A 57 -1.82 -0.70 2.24
C ASN A 57 -3.26 -0.42 1.81
N ILE A 58 -3.71 0.82 2.05
CA ILE A 58 -4.99 1.33 1.59
C ILE A 58 -4.72 2.46 0.61
N ALA A 59 -4.99 2.22 -0.67
CA ALA A 59 -4.82 3.19 -1.74
C ALA A 59 -6.16 3.59 -2.36
N LYS A 60 -6.32 4.87 -2.65
CA LYS A 60 -7.51 5.43 -3.30
C LYS A 60 -7.15 5.81 -4.74
N TRP A 61 -8.03 5.45 -5.66
CA TRP A 61 -7.91 5.74 -7.09
C TRP A 61 -9.22 6.31 -7.61
N SER A 62 -9.15 7.10 -8.69
CA SER A 62 -10.33 7.73 -9.29
C SER A 62 -11.24 6.74 -10.02
N SER A 63 -10.70 5.60 -10.46
CA SER A 63 -11.42 4.54 -11.19
C SER A 63 -10.72 3.20 -11.00
N LYS A 64 -11.30 2.12 -11.52
CA LYS A 64 -10.69 0.78 -11.51
C LYS A 64 -9.58 0.63 -12.56
N GLU A 65 -9.70 1.39 -13.64
CA GLU A 65 -8.83 1.35 -14.82
C GLU A 65 -7.57 2.19 -14.65
N ALA A 66 -7.58 3.14 -13.71
CA ALA A 66 -6.42 3.88 -13.23
C ALA A 66 -5.59 3.01 -12.27
#